data_AF-A0A2V8WZA3-F1
#
_entry.id   AF-A0A2V8WZA3-F1
#
_cell.length_a   1.000
_cell.length_b   1.000
_cell.length_c   1.000
_cell.angle_alpha   90.00
_cell.angle_beta   90.00
_cell.angle_gamma   90.00
#
_symmetry.space_group_name_H-M   'P 1'
#
loop_
_entity.id
_entity.type
_entity.pdbx_description
1 polymer ?
#
loop_
_entity_poly.entity_id
_entity_poly.type
_entity_poly.pdbx_seq_one_letter_code
_entity_poly.pdbx_strand_id
1 'polypeptide(L)'
;MVDGQRQFVGNSARDAQDAIREAAHRAKTQISITAETPSKNDAGRFEVRVGDVAGIADQEPADVWMAVTEDGLETAVKAGENAGRNLRHAAILRTLHKIGAVPARGSSPFVLNQQVKFKSNWKRENLRIVVFVQERKSLRILGAASARVAG
;
A
#
# COMPACT_ATOMS: atom_id res chain seq x y z
N MET A 1 -1.34 -5.02 12.81
CA MET A 1 -2.36 -3.95 12.74
C MET A 1 -3.14 -4.10 11.44
N VAL A 2 -4.45 -3.81 11.44
CA VAL A 2 -5.32 -3.79 10.24
C VAL A 2 -5.96 -2.40 10.10
N ASP A 3 -5.90 -1.83 8.89
CA ASP A 3 -6.49 -0.55 8.47
C ASP A 3 -6.23 0.68 9.37
N GLY A 4 -5.15 0.67 10.15
CA GLY A 4 -4.88 1.75 11.11
C GLY A 4 -5.84 1.75 12.31
N GLN A 5 -6.61 0.67 12.52
CA GLN A 5 -7.71 0.64 13.49
C GLN A 5 -7.55 -0.45 14.55
N ARG A 6 -7.22 -1.68 14.13
CA ARG A 6 -7.13 -2.82 15.05
C ARG A 6 -5.69 -3.32 15.17
N GLN A 7 -5.16 -3.31 16.38
CA GLN A 7 -3.86 -3.88 16.71
C GLN A 7 -4.01 -5.29 17.26
N PHE A 8 -2.99 -6.12 17.07
CA PHE A 8 -2.93 -7.50 17.55
C PHE A 8 -1.47 -7.93 17.68
N VAL A 9 -1.20 -8.99 18.44
CA VAL A 9 0.14 -9.54 18.63
C VAL A 9 0.61 -10.20 17.33
N GLY A 10 1.76 -9.79 16.80
CA GLY A 10 2.23 -10.20 15.46
C GLY A 10 2.44 -11.71 15.26
N ASN A 11 2.57 -12.49 16.34
CA ASN A 11 2.72 -13.95 16.30
C ASN A 11 1.38 -14.71 16.36
N SER A 12 0.24 -14.00 16.50
CA SER A 12 -1.08 -14.62 16.55
C SER A 12 -1.77 -14.58 15.19
N ALA A 13 -1.65 -15.67 14.42
CA ALA A 13 -2.31 -15.79 13.12
C ALA A 13 -3.84 -15.72 13.23
N ARG A 14 -4.41 -16.23 14.32
CA ARG A 14 -5.85 -16.19 14.59
C ARG A 14 -6.35 -14.75 14.75
N ASP A 15 -5.70 -13.96 15.61
CA ASP A 15 -6.11 -12.57 15.85
C ASP A 15 -5.95 -11.72 14.59
N ALA A 16 -4.93 -12.01 13.78
CA ALA A 16 -4.75 -11.38 12.48
C ALA A 16 -5.93 -11.69 11.54
N GLN A 17 -6.32 -12.96 11.41
CA GLN A 17 -7.44 -13.38 10.57
C GLN A 17 -8.77 -12.78 11.03
N ASP A 18 -9.02 -12.75 12.33
CA ASP A 18 -10.25 -12.19 12.88
C ASP A 18 -10.32 -10.67 12.65
N ALA A 19 -9.21 -9.95 12.85
CA ALA A 19 -9.14 -8.53 12.54
C ALA A 19 -9.33 -8.23 11.04
N ILE A 20 -8.76 -9.05 10.16
CA ILE A 20 -8.95 -8.93 8.70
C ILE A 20 -10.41 -9.17 8.31
N ARG A 21 -11.04 -10.22 8.87
CA ARG A 21 -12.44 -10.56 8.56
C ARG A 21 -13.37 -9.43 8.97
N GLU A 22 -13.21 -8.90 10.18
CA GLU A 22 -13.99 -7.75 10.66
C GLU A 22 -13.81 -6.52 9.74
N ALA A 23 -12.56 -6.22 9.36
CA ALA A 23 -12.25 -5.11 8.48
C ALA A 23 -12.86 -5.26 7.07
N ALA A 24 -12.91 -6.48 6.55
CA ALA A 24 -13.45 -6.79 5.22
C ALA A 24 -14.96 -6.53 5.09
N HIS A 25 -15.71 -6.55 6.20
CA HIS A 25 -17.13 -6.23 6.20
C HIS A 25 -17.43 -4.73 6.14
N ARG A 26 -16.42 -3.87 6.30
CA ARG A 26 -16.59 -2.41 6.24
C ARG A 26 -16.54 -1.96 4.78
N ALA A 27 -17.35 -0.95 4.43
CA ALA A 27 -17.27 -0.32 3.12
C ALA A 27 -15.85 0.22 2.88
N LYS A 28 -15.29 -0.07 1.70
CA LYS A 28 -13.94 0.35 1.29
C LYS A 28 -14.02 1.30 0.10
N THR A 29 -13.18 2.33 0.12
CA THR A 29 -12.94 3.15 -1.07
C THR A 29 -12.27 2.28 -2.13
N GLN A 30 -12.88 2.19 -3.31
CA GLN A 30 -12.29 1.47 -4.43
C GLN A 30 -11.07 2.24 -4.95
N ILE A 31 -9.95 1.55 -5.14
CA ILE A 31 -8.74 2.11 -5.72
C ILE A 31 -8.28 1.17 -6.84
N SER A 32 -7.87 1.73 -7.98
CA SER A 32 -7.19 0.99 -9.03
C SER A 32 -5.89 1.69 -9.44
N ILE A 33 -4.89 0.88 -9.76
CA ILE A 33 -3.57 1.34 -10.19
C ILE A 33 -3.32 0.75 -11.58
N THR A 34 -3.11 1.60 -12.57
CA THR A 34 -2.78 1.21 -13.94
C THR A 34 -1.38 1.69 -14.26
N ALA A 35 -0.49 0.78 -14.61
CA ALA A 35 0.83 1.14 -15.14
C ALA A 35 0.66 1.59 -16.59
N GLU A 36 1.18 2.76 -16.92
CA GLU A 36 1.38 3.13 -18.32
C GLU A 36 2.58 2.37 -18.89
N THR A 37 2.59 2.15 -20.21
CA THR A 37 3.61 1.39 -20.91
C THR A 37 5.03 1.79 -20.47
N PRO A 38 5.95 0.83 -20.29
CA PRO A 38 7.28 1.11 -19.77
C PRO A 38 7.98 2.18 -20.60
N SER A 39 8.34 3.30 -19.96
CA SER A 39 9.36 4.18 -20.50
C SER A 39 10.68 3.42 -20.45
N LYS A 40 11.56 3.58 -21.46
CA LYS A 40 12.93 3.03 -21.49
C LYS A 40 13.85 3.52 -20.35
N ASN A 41 13.30 4.17 -19.33
CA ASN A 41 14.00 4.86 -18.27
C ASN A 41 13.79 4.15 -16.93
N ASP A 42 14.63 4.47 -15.95
CA ASP A 42 14.49 4.08 -14.53
C ASP A 42 13.26 4.70 -13.84
N ALA A 43 12.18 4.95 -14.57
CA ALA A 43 10.94 5.54 -14.07
C ALA A 43 9.71 4.86 -14.69
N GLY A 44 8.67 4.68 -13.87
CA GLY A 44 7.36 4.18 -14.29
C GLY A 44 6.30 5.25 -14.09
N ARG A 45 5.32 5.31 -14.99
CA ARG A 45 4.14 6.16 -14.84
C ARG A 45 2.94 5.31 -14.44
N PHE A 46 2.20 5.80 -13.46
CA PHE A 46 1.06 5.11 -12.88
C PHE A 46 -0.13 6.07 -12.81
N GLU A 47 -1.23 5.66 -13.42
CA GLU A 47 -2.53 6.26 -13.20
C GLU A 47 -3.17 5.61 -11.96
N VAL A 48 -3.51 6.43 -10.97
CA VAL A 48 -4.24 6.01 -9.78
C VAL A 48 -5.65 6.57 -9.88
N ARG A 49 -6.65 5.69 -9.93
CA ARG A 49 -8.05 6.08 -9.85
C ARG A 49 -8.57 5.77 -8.45
N VAL A 50 -9.15 6.79 -7.82
CA VAL A 50 -9.82 6.68 -6.52
C VAL A 50 -11.32 6.84 -6.77
N GLY A 51 -12.07 5.80 -6.41
CA GLY A 51 -13.52 5.77 -6.50
C GLY A 51 -14.19 6.62 -5.43
N ASP A 52 -15.50 6.43 -5.27
CA ASP A 52 -16.26 7.13 -4.24
C ASP A 52 -15.71 6.79 -2.86
N VAL A 53 -15.34 7.83 -2.12
CA VAL A 53 -14.75 7.67 -0.80
C VAL A 53 -15.86 7.34 0.19
N ALA A 54 -16.06 6.03 0.38
CA ALA A 54 -17.07 5.49 1.28
C ALA A 54 -16.62 5.61 2.75
N GLY A 55 -17.58 5.84 3.65
CA GLY A 55 -17.37 5.64 5.08
C GLY A 55 -16.45 6.65 5.79
N ILE A 56 -16.27 7.87 5.23
CA ILE A 56 -15.71 9.01 5.98
C ILE A 56 -16.65 9.29 7.15
N ALA A 57 -16.28 8.77 8.32
CA ALA A 57 -16.84 9.26 9.57
C ALA A 57 -16.40 10.72 9.68
N ASP A 58 -17.35 11.62 9.94
CA ASP A 58 -17.03 12.97 10.44
C ASP A 58 -16.26 13.93 9.52
N GLN A 59 -16.42 13.82 8.20
CA GLN A 59 -15.79 14.74 7.22
C GLN A 59 -14.28 14.91 7.42
N GLU A 60 -13.59 13.90 7.95
CA GLU A 60 -12.17 14.02 8.20
C GLU A 60 -11.39 14.11 6.88
N PRO A 61 -10.49 15.10 6.72
CA PRO A 61 -9.65 15.16 5.53
C PRO A 61 -8.81 13.90 5.40
N ALA A 62 -8.76 13.35 4.18
CA ALA A 62 -7.97 12.17 3.88
C ALA A 62 -6.93 12.47 2.80
N ASP A 63 -5.80 11.79 2.89
CA ASP A 63 -4.69 11.88 1.95
C ASP A 63 -4.52 10.56 1.20
N VAL A 64 -4.08 10.66 -0.05
CA VAL A 64 -3.73 9.51 -0.88
C VAL A 64 -2.22 9.34 -0.82
N TRP A 65 -1.78 8.17 -0.38
CA TRP A 65 -0.38 7.80 -0.21
C TRP A 65 0.03 6.76 -1.23
N MET A 66 1.25 6.87 -1.74
CA MET A 66 1.89 5.87 -2.58
C MET A 66 3.17 5.36 -1.94
N ALA A 67 3.28 4.04 -1.86
CA ALA A 67 4.46 3.33 -1.44
C ALA A 67 5.04 2.50 -2.59
N VAL A 68 6.37 2.43 -2.61
CA VAL A 68 7.11 1.43 -3.39
C VAL A 68 7.61 0.38 -2.41
N THR A 69 7.27 -0.88 -2.63
CA THR A 69 7.75 -2.01 -1.82
C THR A 69 8.57 -2.97 -2.66
N GLU A 70 9.53 -3.65 -2.05
CA GLU A 70 10.33 -4.70 -2.67
C GLU A 70 10.17 -6.00 -1.89
N ASP A 71 9.67 -7.04 -2.56
CA ASP A 71 9.52 -8.38 -1.99
C ASP A 71 10.84 -9.19 -2.11
N GLY A 72 10.95 -10.25 -1.32
CA GLY A 72 11.94 -11.31 -1.59
C GLY A 72 13.39 -10.89 -1.37
N LEU A 73 13.64 -9.92 -0.50
CA LEU A 73 14.98 -9.80 0.09
C LEU A 73 15.19 -11.03 0.99
N GLU A 74 16.30 -11.72 0.81
CA GLU A 74 16.71 -12.83 1.64
C GLU A 74 17.91 -12.37 2.47
N THR A 75 17.83 -12.47 3.79
CA THR A 75 19.05 -12.45 4.62
C THR A 75 19.24 -13.83 5.23
N ALA A 76 20.38 -14.45 4.94
CA ALA A 76 20.80 -15.66 5.63
C ALA A 76 21.10 -15.32 7.10
N VAL A 77 20.22 -15.72 8.03
CA VAL A 77 20.47 -15.59 9.46
C VAL A 77 21.40 -16.74 9.89
N LYS A 78 22.69 -16.44 10.09
CA LYS A 78 23.74 -17.44 10.33
C LYS A 78 23.87 -17.89 11.80
N ALA A 79 23.19 -17.24 12.76
CA ALA A 79 23.19 -17.63 14.17
C ALA A 79 21.99 -17.04 14.95
N GLY A 80 21.59 -17.67 16.06
CA GLY A 80 20.48 -17.25 16.94
C GLY A 80 19.26 -18.19 16.90
N GLU A 81 18.19 -17.85 17.61
CA GLU A 81 16.95 -18.66 17.71
C GLU A 81 16.28 -18.93 16.34
N ASN A 82 16.58 -18.10 15.34
CA ASN A 82 16.10 -18.23 13.96
C ASN A 82 17.10 -18.94 13.01
N ALA A 83 18.21 -19.47 13.53
CA ALA A 83 19.22 -20.15 12.73
C ALA A 83 18.62 -21.35 11.97
N GLY A 84 18.87 -21.42 10.67
CA GLY A 84 18.38 -22.49 9.79
C GLY A 84 17.01 -22.26 9.14
N ARG A 85 16.35 -21.12 9.38
CA ARG A 85 15.11 -20.75 8.69
C ARG A 85 15.39 -19.71 7.60
N ASN A 86 14.98 -20.01 6.35
CA ASN A 86 14.92 -19.01 5.29
C ASN A 86 13.74 -18.06 5.57
N LEU A 87 14.01 -16.98 6.29
CA LEU A 87 13.06 -15.90 6.45
C LEU A 87 13.03 -15.12 5.14
N ARG A 88 12.05 -15.43 4.27
CA ARG A 88 11.69 -14.52 3.16
C ARG A 88 11.24 -13.21 3.80
N HIS A 89 11.98 -12.12 3.59
CA HIS A 89 11.59 -10.84 4.18
C HIS A 89 10.19 -10.46 3.73
N ALA A 90 9.41 -9.96 4.69
CA ALA A 90 8.20 -9.22 4.41
C ALA A 90 8.52 -8.05 3.47
N ALA A 91 7.55 -7.62 2.66
CA ALA A 91 7.69 -6.53 1.69
C ALA A 91 8.40 -5.31 2.33
N ILE A 92 9.58 -4.95 1.82
CA ILE A 92 10.38 -3.84 2.36
C ILE A 92 9.94 -2.54 1.71
N LEU A 93 9.57 -1.56 2.53
CA LEU A 93 9.24 -0.21 2.07
C LEU A 93 10.50 0.49 1.54
N ARG A 94 10.49 0.85 0.25
CA ARG A 94 11.56 1.61 -0.40
C ARG A 94 11.30 3.11 -0.34
N THR A 95 10.07 3.53 -0.62
CA THR A 95 9.62 4.92 -0.52
C THR A 95 8.15 4.96 -0.08
N LEU A 96 7.78 6.05 0.58
CA LEU A 96 6.39 6.40 0.91
C LEU A 96 6.25 7.91 0.75
N HIS A 97 5.27 8.36 -0.03
CA HIS A 97 5.00 9.78 -0.21
C HIS A 97 3.52 10.01 -0.48
N LYS A 98 3.04 11.21 -0.13
CA LYS A 98 1.70 11.67 -0.43
C LYS A 98 1.63 12.06 -1.91
N ILE A 99 0.61 11.56 -2.61
CA ILE A 99 0.39 11.81 -4.04
C ILE A 99 -0.82 12.72 -4.30
N GLY A 100 -1.64 12.96 -3.28
CA GLY A 100 -2.79 13.85 -3.36
C GLY A 100 -3.56 13.94 -2.05
N ALA A 101 -4.55 14.81 -2.02
CA ALA A 101 -5.59 14.84 -0.99
C ALA A 101 -6.91 14.41 -1.62
N VAL A 102 -7.77 13.75 -0.85
CA VAL A 102 -9.15 13.49 -1.26
C VAL A 102 -9.86 14.84 -1.41
N PRO A 103 -10.44 15.16 -2.58
CA PRO A 103 -11.21 16.38 -2.79
C PRO A 103 -12.44 16.47 -1.86
N ALA A 104 -13.05 17.65 -1.79
CA ALA A 104 -14.30 17.84 -1.07
C ALA A 104 -15.40 16.88 -1.57
N ARG A 105 -16.40 16.60 -0.72
CA ARG A 105 -17.48 15.65 -1.02
C ARG A 105 -18.15 15.96 -2.36
N GLY A 106 -18.41 14.92 -3.14
CA GLY A 106 -19.04 15.01 -4.47
C GLY A 106 -18.09 15.13 -5.64
N SER A 107 -16.77 15.22 -5.40
CA SER A 107 -15.74 15.29 -6.45
C SER A 107 -15.00 13.96 -6.68
N SER A 108 -15.62 12.84 -6.30
CA SER A 108 -15.19 11.47 -6.66
C SER A 108 -16.09 10.92 -7.77
N PRO A 109 -15.59 10.01 -8.64
CA PRO A 109 -14.22 9.51 -8.69
C PRO A 109 -13.21 10.55 -9.21
N PHE A 110 -11.95 10.41 -8.83
CA PHE A 110 -10.85 11.26 -9.33
C PHE A 110 -9.61 10.45 -9.67
N VAL A 111 -8.68 11.09 -10.40
CA VAL A 111 -7.46 10.45 -10.94
C VAL A 111 -6.22 11.24 -10.53
N LEU A 112 -5.15 10.52 -10.18
CA LEU A 112 -3.82 11.05 -9.90
C LEU A 112 -2.79 10.36 -10.79
N ASN A 113 -2.03 11.13 -11.56
CA ASN A 113 -0.95 10.60 -12.38
C ASN A 113 0.39 10.77 -11.65
N GLN A 114 1.11 9.68 -11.48
CA GLN A 114 2.34 9.65 -10.69
C GLN A 114 3.49 9.06 -11.49
N GLN A 115 4.63 9.75 -11.44
CA GLN A 115 5.89 9.22 -11.96
C GLN A 115 6.76 8.77 -10.79
N VAL A 116 7.10 7.50 -10.78
CA VAL A 116 7.94 6.89 -9.74
C VAL A 116 9.31 6.62 -10.34
N LYS A 117 10.36 7.20 -9.75
CA LYS A 117 11.75 6.86 -10.07
C LYS A 117 12.18 5.65 -9.25
N PHE A 118 12.85 4.72 -9.90
CA PHE A 118 13.34 3.50 -9.31
C PHE A 118 14.86 3.51 -9.31
N LYS A 119 15.46 3.10 -8.20
CA LYS A 119 16.92 3.04 -8.11
C LYS A 119 17.41 1.78 -8.82
N SER A 120 18.56 1.88 -9.48
CA SER A 120 19.18 0.78 -10.22
C SER A 120 19.51 -0.45 -9.36
N ASN A 121 19.66 -0.27 -8.04
CA ASN A 121 19.90 -1.36 -7.09
C ASN A 121 18.62 -2.06 -6.58
N TRP A 122 17.44 -1.67 -7.07
CA TRP A 122 16.18 -2.34 -6.75
C TRP A 122 15.84 -3.39 -7.81
N LYS A 123 15.45 -4.59 -7.39
CA LYS A 123 15.06 -5.67 -8.32
C LYS A 123 13.67 -5.40 -8.88
N ARG A 124 13.59 -5.01 -10.15
CA ARG A 124 12.37 -4.51 -10.80
C ARG A 124 11.20 -5.49 -10.72
N GLU A 125 11.50 -6.76 -10.90
CA GLU A 125 10.63 -7.92 -10.81
C GLU A 125 10.01 -8.12 -9.42
N ASN A 126 10.67 -7.60 -8.38
CA ASN A 126 10.22 -7.69 -6.99
C ASN A 126 9.51 -6.42 -6.51
N LEU A 127 9.42 -5.38 -7.36
CA LEU A 127 8.81 -4.13 -6.97
C LEU A 127 7.29 -4.16 -7.13
N ARG A 128 6.62 -3.57 -6.14
CA ARG A 128 5.19 -3.29 -6.16
C ARG A 128 4.93 -1.82 -5.85
N ILE A 129 3.88 -1.29 -6.46
CA ILE A 129 3.24 -0.05 -6.02
C ILE A 129 2.10 -0.43 -5.10
N VAL A 130 2.03 0.23 -3.94
CA VAL A 130 0.89 0.16 -3.03
C VAL A 130 0.33 1.58 -2.89
N VAL A 131 -0.97 1.74 -3.09
CA VAL A 131 -1.67 3.01 -2.88
C VAL A 131 -2.74 2.81 -1.84
N PHE A 132 -2.89 3.77 -0.93
CA PHE A 132 -3.97 3.76 0.05
C PHE A 132 -4.47 5.17 0.37
N VAL A 133 -5.74 5.25 0.77
CA VAL A 133 -6.38 6.49 1.25
C VAL A 133 -6.43 6.45 2.77
N GLN A 134 -5.93 7.48 3.44
CA GLN A 134 -5.83 7.55 4.90
C GLN A 134 -6.39 8.86 5.46
N GLU A 135 -7.26 8.76 6.46
CA GLU A 135 -7.75 9.87 7.28
C GLU A 135 -6.58 10.48 8.11
N ARG A 136 -6.43 11.81 8.13
CA ARG A 136 -5.22 12.49 8.65
C ARG A 136 -5.01 12.41 10.16
N LYS A 137 -6.10 12.45 10.94
CA LYS A 137 -6.14 12.41 12.40
C LYS A 137 -6.31 10.98 12.91
N SER A 138 -7.32 10.27 12.42
CA SER A 138 -7.64 8.91 12.90
C SER A 138 -6.63 7.88 12.39
N LEU A 139 -5.88 8.22 11.33
CA LEU A 139 -4.97 7.34 10.58
C LEU A 139 -5.65 6.10 10.00
N ARG A 140 -6.99 6.09 9.98
CA ARG A 140 -7.80 5.02 9.39
C ARG A 140 -7.54 4.95 7.89
N ILE A 141 -7.32 3.73 7.40
CA ILE A 141 -7.22 3.45 5.98
C ILE A 141 -8.61 3.13 5.44
N LEU A 142 -9.07 3.92 4.47
CA LEU A 142 -10.39 3.81 3.87
C LEU A 142 -10.41 2.83 2.69
N GLY A 143 -9.27 2.66 2.03
CA GLY A 143 -9.10 1.74 0.92
C GLY A 143 -7.63 1.61 0.55
N ALA A 144 -7.27 0.50 -0.07
CA ALA A 144 -5.92 0.23 -0.54
C ALA A 144 -5.95 -0.64 -1.81
N ALA A 145 -4.95 -0.48 -2.66
CA ALA A 145 -4.70 -1.33 -3.82
C ALA A 145 -3.19 -1.55 -4.01
N SER A 146 -2.83 -2.62 -4.72
CA SER A 146 -1.44 -2.88 -5.09
C SER A 146 -1.32 -3.38 -6.53
N ALA A 147 -0.22 -3.04 -7.19
CA ALA A 147 0.11 -3.50 -8.53
C ALA A 147 1.61 -3.87 -8.61
N ARG A 148 1.95 -4.87 -9.43
CA ARG A 148 3.36 -5.18 -9.74
C ARG A 148 3.92 -4.11 -10.67
N VAL A 149 5.20 -3.81 -10.53
CA VAL A 149 5.87 -2.87 -11.44
C VAL A 149 6.34 -3.55 -12.73
N ALA A 150 6.88 -4.78 -12.63
CA ALA A 150 7.12 -5.61 -13.79
C ALA A 150 5.88 -6.49 -14.04
N GLY A 151 5.33 -6.40 -15.26
CA GLY A 151 4.24 -7.22 -15.78
C GLY A 151 4.67 -7.88 -17.07
#